data_AF-W9RK85-F1
#
_entry.id   AF-W9RK85-F1
#
_cell.length_a   1.000
_cell.length_b   1.000
_cell.length_c   1.000
_cell.angle_alpha   90.00
_cell.angle_beta   90.00
_cell.angle_gamma   90.00
#
_symmetry.space_group_name_H-M   'P 1'
#
loop_
_entity.id
_entity.type
_entity.pdbx_description
1 polymer ?
#
loop_
_entity_poly.entity_id
_entity_poly.type
_entity_poly.pdbx_seq_one_letter_code
_entity_poly.pdbx_strand_id
1 'polypeptide(L)'
;MASSTKLHSFCSLAMAALFLYSASVQLNDPDWYFWLPLYSGACIVNLLNCIISSKPIKNLAEATLFLGNFLFIKVVVEDFRSGISGFWSLNLSERVTREKIGSGLVIISMALQLLRSNSPQVSVIKHRIKFPRYIDYGSESFE
;
A
#
# COMPACT_ATOMS: atom_id res chain seq x y z
N MET A 1 -26.06 -4.28 -6.89
CA MET A 1 -24.78 -3.69 -7.35
C MET A 1 -24.06 -3.14 -6.13
N ALA A 2 -23.17 -3.92 -5.51
CA ALA A 2 -22.41 -3.45 -4.35
C ALA A 2 -21.61 -2.22 -4.78
N SER A 3 -21.84 -1.08 -4.12
CA SER A 3 -21.20 0.20 -4.39
C SER A 3 -19.69 0.01 -4.57
N SER A 4 -19.16 0.36 -5.75
CA SER A 4 -17.74 0.19 -6.18
C SER A 4 -16.72 0.58 -5.10
N THR A 5 -17.06 1.56 -4.27
CA THR A 5 -16.26 2.03 -3.14
C THR A 5 -16.04 0.96 -2.05
N LYS A 6 -17.05 0.13 -1.76
CA LYS A 6 -16.95 -0.93 -0.75
C LYS A 6 -16.02 -2.06 -1.20
N LEU A 7 -16.08 -2.45 -2.47
CA LEU A 7 -15.22 -3.49 -3.03
C LEU A 7 -13.76 -3.03 -3.08
N HIS A 8 -13.51 -1.77 -3.47
CA HIS A 8 -12.17 -1.22 -3.43
C HIS A 8 -11.62 -1.12 -2.01
N SER A 9 -12.44 -0.68 -1.05
CA SER A 9 -12.04 -0.64 0.36
C SER A 9 -11.68 -2.03 0.89
N PHE A 10 -12.49 -3.03 0.56
CA PHE A 10 -12.21 -4.43 0.90
C PHE A 10 -10.92 -4.94 0.24
N CYS A 11 -10.71 -4.66 -1.05
CA CYS A 11 -9.48 -5.03 -1.76
C CYS A 11 -8.23 -4.38 -1.15
N SER A 12 -8.29 -3.09 -0.84
CA SER A 12 -7.20 -2.36 -0.18
C SER A 12 -6.91 -2.94 1.20
N LEU A 13 -7.94 -3.30 1.98
CA LEU A 13 -7.79 -3.94 3.27
C LEU A 13 -7.16 -5.34 3.15
N ALA A 14 -7.60 -6.13 2.16
CA ALA A 14 -7.02 -7.43 1.88
C ALA A 14 -5.53 -7.32 1.49
N MET A 15 -5.18 -6.34 0.65
CA MET A 15 -3.78 -6.04 0.30
C MET A 15 -2.96 -5.63 1.54
N ALA A 16 -3.51 -4.79 2.41
CA ALA A 16 -2.86 -4.42 3.67
C ALA A 16 -2.61 -5.65 4.56
N ALA A 17 -3.59 -6.54 4.71
CA ALA A 17 -3.44 -7.77 5.48
C ALA A 17 -2.37 -8.70 4.89
N LEU A 18 -2.31 -8.82 3.56
CA LEU A 18 -1.27 -9.59 2.87
C LEU A 18 0.13 -9.02 3.11
N PHE A 19 0.28 -7.69 3.07
CA PHE A 19 1.56 -7.04 3.34
C PHE A 19 1.98 -7.17 4.80
N LEU A 20 1.04 -7.04 5.74
CA LEU A 20 1.30 -7.24 7.15
C LEU A 20 1.74 -8.69 7.44
N TYR A 21 1.08 -9.67 6.84
CA TYR A 21 1.47 -11.07 6.93
C TYR A 21 2.83 -11.34 6.28
N SER A 22 3.12 -10.70 5.14
CA SER A 22 4.43 -10.82 4.50
C SER A 22 5.53 -10.30 5.41
N ALA A 23 5.33 -9.12 6.02
CA ALA A 23 6.27 -8.51 6.95
C ALA A 23 6.55 -9.39 8.17
N SER A 24 5.53 -10.09 8.70
CA SER A 24 5.72 -10.96 9.87
C SER A 24 6.54 -12.20 9.53
N VAL A 25 6.35 -12.79 8.34
CA VAL A 25 7.12 -13.96 7.89
C VAL A 25 8.59 -13.59 7.60
N GLN A 26 8.85 -12.37 7.12
CA GLN A 26 10.20 -11.91 6.77
C GLN A 26 11.08 -11.53 7.95
N LEU A 27 10.53 -11.43 9.17
CA LEU A 27 11.34 -11.25 10.37
C LEU A 27 12.36 -12.37 10.59
N ASN A 28 12.12 -13.54 10.00
CA ASN A 28 13.01 -14.70 10.10
C ASN A 28 14.05 -14.78 8.97
N ASP A 29 14.01 -13.86 8.00
CA ASP A 29 14.94 -13.83 6.87
C ASP A 29 16.16 -12.92 7.17
N PRO A 30 17.36 -13.23 6.66
CA PRO A 30 18.57 -12.46 6.96
C PRO A 30 18.53 -11.00 6.47
N ASP A 31 17.71 -10.71 5.44
CA ASP A 31 17.54 -9.35 4.91
C ASP A 31 16.26 -8.65 5.40
N TRP A 32 15.73 -9.07 6.56
CA TRP A 32 14.47 -8.54 7.13
C TRP A 32 14.43 -7.00 7.20
N TYR A 33 15.58 -6.36 7.40
CA TYR A 33 15.70 -4.91 7.58
C TYR A 33 15.31 -4.09 6.34
N PHE A 34 15.40 -4.64 5.13
CA PHE A 34 14.92 -3.98 3.91
C PHE A 34 13.47 -4.32 3.59
N TRP A 35 13.08 -5.58 3.82
CA TRP A 35 11.74 -6.08 3.52
C TRP A 35 10.70 -5.53 4.49
N LEU A 36 11.01 -5.47 5.78
CA LEU A 36 10.06 -5.01 6.81
C LEU A 36 9.61 -3.56 6.58
N PRO A 37 10.50 -2.57 6.32
CA PRO A 37 10.07 -1.22 5.94
C PRO A 37 9.25 -1.18 4.65
N LEU A 38 9.58 -2.01 3.66
CA LEU A 38 8.84 -2.07 2.39
C LEU A 38 7.39 -2.51 2.62
N TYR A 39 7.19 -3.65 3.29
CA TYR A 39 5.86 -4.20 3.49
C TYR A 39 5.05 -3.44 4.54
N SER A 40 5.69 -2.93 5.59
CA SER A 40 5.00 -2.05 6.55
C SER A 40 4.56 -0.74 5.90
N GLY A 41 5.42 -0.11 5.07
CA GLY A 41 5.05 1.07 4.26
C GLY A 41 3.87 0.77 3.34
N ALA A 42 3.92 -0.36 2.62
CA ALA A 42 2.83 -0.78 1.74
C ALA A 42 1.52 -1.04 2.50
N CYS A 43 1.60 -1.66 3.68
CA CYS A 43 0.46 -1.89 4.57
C CYS A 43 -0.15 -0.56 5.03
N ILE A 44 0.67 0.37 5.53
CA ILE A 44 0.23 1.68 6.00
C ILE A 44 -0.45 2.46 4.88
N VAL A 45 0.11 2.48 3.68
CA VAL A 45 -0.47 3.18 2.54
C VAL A 45 -1.83 2.55 2.15
N ASN A 46 -1.94 1.22 2.04
CA ASN A 46 -3.21 0.56 1.73
C ASN A 46 -4.28 0.73 2.84
N LEU A 47 -3.88 0.88 4.10
CA LEU A 47 -4.79 1.13 5.21
C LEU A 47 -5.26 2.59 5.25
N LEU A 48 -4.31 3.52 5.16
CA LEU A 48 -4.55 4.94 5.34
C LEU A 48 -5.10 5.62 4.09
N ASN A 49 -4.81 5.14 2.88
CA ASN A 49 -5.42 5.70 1.67
C ASN A 49 -6.94 5.49 1.62
N CYS A 50 -7.48 4.50 2.35
CA CYS A 50 -8.91 4.33 2.56
C CYS A 50 -9.53 5.35 3.52
N ILE A 51 -8.73 5.91 4.44
CA ILE A 51 -9.23 6.76 5.56
C ILE A 51 -8.88 8.24 5.33
N ILE A 52 -7.65 8.52 4.90
CA ILE A 52 -7.08 9.87 4.82
C ILE A 52 -6.21 9.98 3.55
N SER A 53 -6.72 10.67 2.53
CA SER A 53 -5.91 11.09 1.38
C SER A 53 -5.19 12.39 1.73
N SER A 54 -3.93 12.28 2.18
CA SER A 54 -3.10 13.43 2.57
C SER A 54 -1.73 13.41 1.91
N LYS A 55 -1.09 14.58 1.84
CA LYS A 55 0.28 14.76 1.31
C LYS A 55 1.32 13.77 1.90
N PRO A 56 1.38 13.51 3.23
CA PRO A 56 2.35 12.55 3.76
C PRO A 56 2.12 11.12 3.28
N ILE A 57 0.87 10.69 3.06
CA ILE A 57 0.58 9.34 2.53
C ILE A 57 1.02 9.21 1.08
N LYS A 58 0.89 10.28 0.27
CA LYS A 58 1.44 10.30 -1.08
C LYS A 58 2.96 10.15 -1.07
N ASN A 59 3.65 10.94 -0.25
CA ASN A 59 5.11 10.88 -0.15
C ASN A 59 5.58 9.50 0.37
N LEU A 60 4.84 8.91 1.32
CA LEU A 60 5.12 7.57 1.82
C LEU A 60 4.91 6.50 0.72
N ALA A 61 3.85 6.61 -0.07
CA ALA A 61 3.59 5.71 -1.19
C ALA A 61 4.69 5.80 -2.26
N GLU A 62 5.14 7.02 -2.56
CA GLU A 62 6.26 7.25 -3.49
C GLU A 62 7.58 6.69 -2.95
N ALA A 63 7.90 6.95 -1.68
CA ALA A 63 9.08 6.37 -1.03
C ALA A 63 9.03 4.83 -1.00
N THR A 64 7.86 4.26 -0.68
CA THR A 64 7.63 2.80 -0.69
C THR A 64 7.78 2.23 -2.11
N LEU A 65 7.32 2.96 -3.14
CA LEU A 65 7.47 2.57 -4.54
C LEU A 65 8.93 2.61 -4.97
N PHE A 66 9.69 3.63 -4.59
CA PHE A 66 11.14 3.70 -4.85
C PHE A 66 11.88 2.55 -4.17
N LEU A 67 11.58 2.30 -2.89
CA LEU A 67 12.16 1.18 -2.14
C LEU A 67 11.80 -0.17 -2.78
N GLY A 68 10.56 -0.32 -3.26
CA GLY A 68 10.09 -1.52 -3.94
C GLY A 68 10.83 -1.77 -5.24
N ASN A 69 11.02 -0.74 -6.07
CA ASN A 69 11.80 -0.83 -7.30
C ASN A 69 13.27 -1.17 -7.01
N PHE A 70 13.87 -0.55 -6.00
CA PHE A 70 15.24 -0.86 -5.60
C PHE A 70 15.41 -2.33 -5.21
N LEU A 71 14.51 -2.86 -4.38
CA LEU A 71 14.55 -4.26 -3.96
C LEU A 71 14.23 -5.22 -5.10
N PHE A 72 13.32 -4.85 -6.01
CA PHE A 72 13.05 -5.63 -7.21
C PHE A 72 14.30 -5.77 -8.08
N ILE A 73 15.03 -4.68 -8.31
CA ILE A 73 16.30 -4.72 -9.06
C ILE A 73 17.33 -5.58 -8.33
N LYS A 74 17.47 -5.44 -6.99
CA LYS A 74 18.37 -6.29 -6.19
C LYS A 74 18.09 -7.77 -6.44
N VAL A 75 16.82 -8.18 -6.31
CA VAL A 75 16.41 -9.58 -6.48
C VAL A 75 16.64 -10.06 -7.90
N VAL A 76 16.40 -9.22 -8.92
CA VAL A 76 16.67 -9.54 -10.33
C VAL A 76 18.18 -9.75 -10.59
N VAL A 77 19.04 -8.91 -10.00
CA VAL A 77 20.50 -9.07 -10.12
C VAL A 77 20.98 -10.33 -9.39
N GLU A 78 20.40 -10.63 -8.22
CA GLU A 78 20.68 -11.85 -7.48
C GLU A 78 20.31 -13.08 -8.30
N ASP A 79 19.08 -13.13 -8.84
CA ASP A 79 18.56 -14.16 -9.74
C ASP A 79 19.53 -14.43 -10.92
N PHE A 80 19.96 -13.35 -11.59
CA PHE A 80 20.90 -13.42 -12.72
C PHE A 80 22.26 -13.99 -12.31
N ARG A 81 22.75 -13.66 -11.10
CA ARG A 81 24.06 -14.12 -10.60
C ARG A 81 24.03 -15.57 -10.13
N SER A 82 22.93 -16.01 -9.51
CA SER A 82 22.78 -17.40 -9.06
C SER A 82 22.64 -18.38 -10.23
N GLY A 83 22.23 -17.92 -11.42
CA GLY A 83 22.12 -18.77 -12.61
C GLY A 83 21.05 -19.88 -12.50
N ILE A 84 20.22 -19.82 -11.45
CA ILE A 84 19.16 -20.78 -11.19
C ILE A 84 17.91 -20.27 -11.88
N SER A 85 17.51 -20.99 -12.93
CA SER A 85 16.18 -20.97 -13.54
C SER A 85 15.75 -19.63 -14.16
N GLY A 86 15.69 -19.58 -15.50
CA GLY A 86 15.47 -18.34 -16.27
C GLY A 86 14.29 -17.50 -15.77
N PHE A 87 14.29 -16.20 -16.10
CA PHE A 87 13.41 -15.11 -15.65
C PHE A 87 11.91 -15.40 -15.42
N TRP A 88 11.39 -16.50 -15.97
CA TRP A 88 10.01 -16.99 -15.86
C TRP A 88 9.81 -18.18 -14.90
N SER A 89 10.88 -18.73 -14.33
CA SER A 89 10.80 -19.83 -13.37
C SER A 89 10.20 -19.31 -12.07
N LEU A 90 9.06 -19.88 -11.71
CA LEU A 90 8.24 -19.47 -10.59
C LEU A 90 8.34 -20.48 -9.46
N ASN A 91 9.56 -20.96 -9.20
CA ASN A 91 9.77 -21.90 -8.11
C ASN A 91 9.70 -21.16 -6.77
N LEU A 92 8.52 -21.17 -6.15
CA LEU A 92 8.24 -20.55 -4.85
C LEU A 92 9.03 -21.18 -3.69
N SER A 93 9.65 -22.35 -3.90
CA SER A 93 10.59 -22.93 -2.94
C SER A 93 11.88 -22.10 -2.83
N GLU A 94 12.17 -21.28 -3.84
CA GLU A 94 13.34 -20.42 -3.84
C GLU A 94 13.01 -19.04 -3.29
N ARG A 95 13.86 -18.59 -2.37
CA ARG A 95 13.74 -17.31 -1.69
C ARG A 95 13.65 -16.13 -2.68
N VAL A 96 14.44 -16.18 -3.75
CA VAL A 96 14.54 -15.14 -4.79
C VAL A 96 13.21 -14.96 -5.51
N THR A 97 12.51 -16.05 -5.83
CA THR A 97 11.18 -16.01 -6.47
C THR A 97 10.14 -15.35 -5.57
N ARG A 98 10.12 -15.69 -4.27
CA ARG A 98 9.18 -15.10 -3.29
C ARG A 98 9.42 -13.60 -3.14
N GLU A 99 10.68 -13.19 -3.05
CA GLU A 99 11.08 -11.79 -2.93
C GLU A 99 10.73 -10.98 -4.19
N LYS A 100 10.87 -11.57 -5.38
CA LYS A 100 10.49 -10.97 -6.68
C LYS A 100 8.99 -10.75 -6.81
N ILE A 101 8.19 -11.75 -6.47
CA ILE A 101 6.72 -11.63 -6.47
C ILE A 101 6.27 -10.60 -5.43
N GLY A 102 6.85 -10.67 -4.23
CA GLY A 102 6.51 -9.79 -3.13
C GLY A 102 6.80 -8.32 -3.44
N SER A 103 8.00 -8.00 -3.92
CA SER A 103 8.37 -6.66 -4.36
C SER A 103 7.53 -6.18 -5.55
N GLY A 104 7.28 -7.05 -6.54
CA GLY A 104 6.40 -6.72 -7.67
C GLY A 104 4.98 -6.37 -7.25
N LEU A 105 4.42 -7.12 -6.30
CA LEU A 105 3.06 -6.89 -5.77
C LEU A 105 2.98 -5.57 -4.98
N VAL A 106 4.04 -5.19 -4.25
CA VAL A 106 4.15 -3.86 -3.61
C VAL A 106 4.18 -2.75 -4.67
N ILE A 107 5.01 -2.87 -5.71
CA ILE A 107 5.13 -1.86 -6.76
C ILE A 107 3.78 -1.63 -7.45
N ILE A 108 3.10 -2.70 -7.87
CA ILE A 108 1.80 -2.60 -8.55
C ILE A 108 0.76 -1.98 -7.60
N SER A 109 0.73 -2.37 -6.33
CA SER A 109 -0.17 -1.78 -5.33
C SER A 109 0.07 -0.28 -5.16
N MET A 110 1.32 0.15 -4.97
CA MET A 110 1.64 1.58 -4.81
C MET A 110 1.35 2.37 -6.09
N ALA A 111 1.66 1.82 -7.26
CA ALA A 111 1.38 2.44 -8.55
C ALA A 111 -0.12 2.67 -8.75
N LEU A 112 -0.96 1.67 -8.46
CA LEU A 112 -2.42 1.80 -8.51
C LEU A 112 -2.93 2.88 -7.55
N GLN A 113 -2.38 2.94 -6.33
CA GLN A 113 -2.76 3.93 -5.34
C GLN A 113 -2.36 5.36 -5.73
N LEU A 114 -1.18 5.54 -6.34
CA LEU A 114 -0.70 6.83 -6.84
C LEU A 114 -1.45 7.28 -8.10
N LEU A 115 -1.71 6.36 -9.05
CA LEU A 115 -2.52 6.66 -10.25
C LEU A 115 -3.90 7.17 -9.85
N ARG A 116 -4.54 6.52 -8.88
CA ARG A 116 -5.84 6.97 -8.35
C ARG A 116 -5.76 8.36 -7.74
N SER A 117 -4.66 8.68 -7.08
CA SER A 117 -4.46 9.96 -6.43
C SER A 117 -4.08 11.10 -7.38
N ASN A 118 -3.66 10.78 -8.60
CA ASN A 118 -3.31 11.73 -9.66
C ASN A 118 -4.39 11.83 -10.76
N SER A 119 -5.28 10.84 -10.86
CA SER A 119 -6.43 10.90 -11.78
C SER A 119 -7.39 12.02 -11.38
N PRO A 120 -7.78 12.91 -12.32
CA PRO A 120 -8.84 13.87 -12.11
C PRO A 120 -10.20 13.15 -12.24
N GLN A 121 -10.50 12.17 -11.38
CA GLN A 121 -11.88 11.73 -11.21
C GLN A 121 -12.59 12.70 -10.27
N VAL A 122 -13.31 13.63 -10.89
CA VAL A 122 -14.65 14.11 -10.53
C VAL A 122 -15.02 13.83 -9.07
N SER A 123 -14.79 14.84 -8.23
CA SER A 123 -15.63 15.32 -7.13
C SER A 123 -16.89 14.52 -6.72
N VAL A 124 -16.77 13.24 -6.40
CA VAL A 124 -17.85 12.50 -5.73
C VAL A 124 -17.22 11.74 -4.57
N ILE A 125 -17.51 12.20 -3.35
CA ILE A 125 -17.04 11.67 -2.06
C ILE A 125 -15.68 12.23 -1.58
N LYS A 126 -15.52 13.56 -1.57
CA LYS A 126 -14.60 14.25 -0.63
C LYS A 126 -15.35 15.04 0.45
N HIS A 127 -16.62 14.68 0.68
CA HIS A 127 -17.46 15.33 1.67
C HIS A 127 -18.13 14.25 2.52
N ARG A 128 -17.59 13.98 3.71
CA ARG A 128 -18.31 13.62 4.95
C ARG A 128 -17.33 13.13 6.02
N ILE A 129 -16.39 13.98 6.42
CA ILE A 129 -16.05 14.14 7.85
C ILE A 129 -15.89 15.65 8.09
N LYS A 130 -17.03 16.36 8.06
CA LYS A 130 -17.14 17.65 8.76
C LYS A 130 -17.44 17.27 10.20
N PHE A 131 -16.50 17.45 11.11
CA PHE A 131 -16.82 17.46 12.53
C PHE A 131 -17.91 18.52 12.75
N PRO A 132 -19.08 18.20 13.32
CA PRO A 132 -20.01 19.23 13.77
C PRO A 132 -19.39 19.88 15.01
N ARG A 133 -18.70 21.00 14.81
CA ARG A 133 -18.28 21.88 15.91
C ARG A 133 -19.02 23.19 15.77
N TYR A 134 -20.33 23.17 16.03
CA TYR A 134 -21.12 24.31 16.48
C TYR A 134 -22.32 23.73 17.24
N ILE A 135 -22.27 23.81 18.56
CA ILE A 135 -23.45 23.70 19.42
C ILE A 135 -23.96 25.12 19.54
N ASP A 136 -25.09 25.41 18.90
CA ASP A 136 -25.85 26.64 19.11
C ASP A 136 -26.45 26.54 20.51
N TYR A 137 -25.93 27.31 21.47
CA TYR A 137 -26.68 27.58 22.69
C TYR A 137 -27.74 28.60 22.32
N GLY A 138 -28.98 28.11 22.15
CA GLY A 138 -30.14 28.97 21.97
C GLY A 138 -30.20 30.00 23.10
N SER A 139 -30.06 31.27 22.75
CA SER A 139 -30.46 32.36 23.61
C SER A 139 -31.97 32.50 23.51
N GLU A 140 -32.66 31.98 24.51
CA GLU A 140 -34.07 32.22 24.75
C GLU A 140 -34.32 33.73 24.83
N SER A 141 -35.29 34.18 24.04
CA SER A 141 -35.93 35.48 24.14
C SER A 141 -36.57 35.65 25.52
N PHE A 142 -36.20 36.72 26.22
CA PHE A 142 -37.01 37.31 27.27
C PHE A 142 -37.21 38.80 26.98
N GLU A 143 -38.49 39.12 26.75
CA GLU A 143 -39.21 40.40 26.85
C GLU A 143 -38.82 41.59 25.95
#